data_AF-A0A1H7URL9-F1
#
_entry.id   AF-A0A1H7URL9-F1
#
_cell.length_a   1.000
_cell.length_b   1.000
_cell.length_c   1.000
_cell.angle_alpha   90.00
_cell.angle_beta   90.00
_cell.angle_gamma   90.00
#
_symmetry.space_group_name_H-M   'P 1'
#
loop_
_entity.id
_entity.type
_entity.pdbx_description
1 polymer ?
#
loop_
_entity_poly.entity_id
_entity_poly.type
_entity_poly.pdbx_seq_one_letter_code
_entity_poly.pdbx_strand_id
1 'polypeptide(L)'
;MDAIIDGEDGNYVKVYVTDNTKTEHDITVDKEGGEISYLQQDGYPERDKRSDDQDIRIEQAMEYARYYVQRERGYPTLEPRLTPEWIAHALGAVFALDFDDFAEYFGEYAHQYHSSLRPNIDPIVEVPKDAGGGIVFRADVFLGLDFQDYLDNPEEMDPLTHVEGITNDYDLVTALREMVTERLEAGTGPIEDVSAVDVLYQTKGFGGTVEEKTVGERTHTQNRPADAQLQMTPPQTTLEQDLSTEIIQGLVLHHLTCQVRDAYLRLGIEPPEPFRILGQGLYEQTIRYQHTDVYEPYHLTDAEIAGYRQPGFNTGAIESGAHSGLSEAKTLRGLIKRVLFGR
;
A
#
# COMPACT_ATOMS: atom_id res chain seq x y z
N MET A 1 -0.77 -14.40 14.04
CA MET A 1 -1.24 -13.66 15.23
C MET A 1 -2.58 -14.21 15.68
N ASP A 2 -2.92 -14.03 16.95
CA ASP A 2 -4.26 -14.31 17.51
C ASP A 2 -4.56 -13.27 18.60
N ALA A 3 -5.83 -12.90 18.79
CA ALA A 3 -6.21 -11.88 19.78
C ALA A 3 -7.58 -12.11 20.41
N ILE A 4 -7.73 -11.61 21.64
CA ILE A 4 -8.99 -11.62 22.38
C ILE A 4 -9.14 -10.27 23.10
N ILE A 5 -10.33 -9.66 23.01
CA ILE A 5 -10.67 -8.49 23.82
C ILE A 5 -11.01 -8.96 25.24
N ASP A 6 -10.23 -8.52 26.23
CA ASP A 6 -10.42 -8.84 27.65
C ASP A 6 -11.43 -7.92 28.32
N GLY A 7 -11.41 -6.64 27.94
CA GLY A 7 -12.26 -5.63 28.53
C GLY A 7 -12.22 -4.32 27.77
N GLU A 8 -13.16 -3.46 28.09
CA GLU A 8 -13.35 -2.17 27.45
C GLU A 8 -13.94 -1.19 28.46
N ASP A 9 -13.42 0.05 28.48
CA ASP A 9 -13.97 1.14 29.27
C ASP A 9 -14.42 2.30 28.38
N GLY A 10 -14.58 3.52 28.92
CA GLY A 10 -15.02 4.68 28.13
C GLY A 10 -14.06 5.03 26.99
N ASN A 11 -12.75 4.90 27.18
CA ASN A 11 -11.72 5.43 26.30
C ASN A 11 -10.80 4.36 25.71
N TYR A 12 -10.71 3.19 26.36
CA TYR A 12 -9.72 2.18 26.02
C TYR A 12 -10.35 0.79 25.82
N VAL A 13 -9.67 -0.02 24.99
CA VAL A 13 -9.93 -1.45 24.80
C VAL A 13 -8.68 -2.21 25.20
N LYS A 14 -8.83 -3.19 26.10
CA LYS A 14 -7.76 -4.10 26.50
C LYS A 14 -7.81 -5.37 25.67
N VAL A 15 -6.69 -5.73 25.07
CA VAL A 15 -6.53 -6.84 24.13
C VAL A 15 -5.35 -7.71 24.58
N TYR A 16 -5.58 -9.02 24.62
CA TYR A 16 -4.51 -10.00 24.69
C TYR A 16 -4.15 -10.44 23.28
N VAL A 17 -2.88 -10.27 22.88
CA VAL A 17 -2.36 -10.72 21.58
C VAL A 17 -1.36 -11.84 21.79
N THR A 18 -1.52 -12.96 21.08
CA THR A 18 -0.50 -14.00 20.96
C THR A 18 0.21 -13.86 19.64
N ASP A 19 1.51 -13.60 19.68
CA ASP A 19 2.29 -13.41 18.46
C ASP A 19 2.68 -14.71 17.75
N ASN A 20 3.31 -14.60 16.59
CA ASN A 20 3.72 -15.76 15.79
C ASN A 20 4.80 -16.64 16.48
N THR A 21 5.49 -16.13 17.51
CA THR A 21 6.43 -16.89 18.34
C THR A 21 5.77 -17.51 19.57
N LYS A 22 4.45 -17.33 19.73
CA LYS A 22 3.66 -17.74 20.90
C LYS A 22 3.94 -16.92 22.16
N THR A 23 4.47 -15.71 22.02
CA THR A 23 4.58 -14.76 23.12
C THR A 23 3.25 -14.03 23.29
N GLU A 24 2.78 -13.94 24.52
CA GLU A 24 1.56 -13.22 24.89
C GLU A 24 1.89 -11.76 25.25
N HIS A 25 1.05 -10.85 24.78
CA HIS A 25 1.12 -9.41 25.00
C HIS A 25 -0.21 -8.93 25.58
N ASP A 26 -0.15 -8.19 26.70
CA ASP A 26 -1.27 -7.45 27.28
C ASP A 26 -1.18 -6.00 26.77
N ILE A 27 -2.13 -5.60 25.94
CA ILE A 27 -2.10 -4.32 25.20
C ILE A 27 -3.39 -3.55 25.46
N THR A 28 -3.26 -2.27 25.81
CA THR A 28 -4.40 -1.35 25.92
C THR A 28 -4.33 -0.33 24.79
N VAL A 29 -5.40 -0.27 23.99
CA VAL A 29 -5.54 0.56 22.80
C VAL A 29 -6.56 1.67 23.08
N ASP A 30 -6.20 2.92 22.78
CA ASP A 30 -7.10 4.06 22.77
C ASP A 30 -8.11 3.99 21.61
N LYS A 31 -9.38 4.33 21.86
CA LYS A 31 -10.46 4.24 20.87
C LYS A 31 -10.45 5.34 19.81
N GLU A 32 -9.93 6.53 20.11
CA GLU A 32 -10.03 7.68 19.22
C GLU A 32 -8.93 7.71 18.16
N GLY A 33 -7.76 7.13 18.46
CA GLY A 33 -6.63 7.12 17.50
C GLY A 33 -5.72 5.90 17.57
N GLY A 34 -6.05 4.89 18.39
CA GLY A 34 -5.25 3.67 18.47
C GLY A 34 -3.91 3.82 19.19
N GLU A 35 -3.71 4.89 19.97
CA GLU A 35 -2.53 5.04 20.81
C GLU A 35 -2.43 3.86 21.80
N ILE A 36 -1.23 3.29 21.93
CA ILE A 36 -0.99 2.20 22.88
C ILE A 36 -0.68 2.82 24.24
N SER A 37 -1.67 2.82 25.14
CA SER A 37 -1.52 3.39 26.49
C SER A 37 -0.81 2.45 27.45
N TYR A 38 -0.79 1.15 27.15
CA TYR A 38 -0.13 0.12 27.94
C TYR A 38 0.29 -1.07 27.08
N LEU A 39 1.47 -1.61 27.37
CA LEU A 39 2.02 -2.84 26.79
C LEU A 39 2.80 -3.58 27.88
N GLN A 40 2.42 -4.83 28.15
CA GLN A 40 3.22 -5.77 28.95
C GLN A 40 3.38 -7.10 28.22
N GLN A 41 4.57 -7.68 28.32
CA GLN A 41 4.92 -8.98 27.77
C GLN A 41 6.12 -9.56 28.56
N ASP A 42 6.25 -10.88 28.62
CA ASP A 42 7.33 -11.57 29.33
C ASP A 42 8.25 -12.42 28.41
N GLY A 43 8.00 -12.45 27.09
CA GLY A 43 8.73 -13.30 26.13
C GLY A 43 9.96 -12.64 25.48
N TYR A 44 10.07 -11.32 25.53
CA TYR A 44 11.15 -10.52 24.96
C TYR A 44 11.88 -9.74 26.04
N PRO A 45 13.20 -9.47 25.85
CA PRO A 45 13.98 -8.67 26.77
C PRO A 45 13.43 -7.25 26.99
N GLU A 46 13.97 -6.56 28.00
CA GLU A 46 13.79 -5.11 28.15
C GLU A 46 14.34 -4.36 26.91
N ARG A 47 13.79 -3.18 26.63
CA ARG A 47 14.03 -2.42 25.39
C ARG A 47 15.51 -2.22 25.06
N ASP A 48 16.37 -1.97 26.04
CA ASP A 48 17.81 -1.76 25.86
C ASP A 48 18.60 -3.03 25.48
N LYS A 49 17.97 -4.19 25.57
CA LYS A 49 18.57 -5.51 25.31
C LYS A 49 17.91 -6.25 24.15
N ARG A 50 16.93 -5.64 23.48
CA ARG A 50 16.24 -6.24 22.34
C ARG A 50 17.10 -6.13 21.08
N SER A 51 16.93 -7.12 20.21
CA SER A 51 17.37 -7.04 18.81
C SER A 51 16.29 -6.37 17.96
N ASP A 52 16.69 -5.86 16.80
CA ASP A 52 15.76 -5.25 15.83
C ASP A 52 14.61 -6.20 15.45
N ASP A 53 14.89 -7.49 15.28
CA ASP A 53 13.88 -8.52 15.00
C ASP A 53 12.85 -8.66 16.14
N GLN A 54 13.29 -8.53 17.39
CA GLN A 54 12.40 -8.60 18.56
C GLN A 54 11.54 -7.35 18.67
N ASP A 55 12.10 -6.18 18.39
CA ASP A 55 11.33 -4.94 18.34
C ASP A 55 10.27 -4.99 17.23
N ILE A 56 10.59 -5.51 16.05
CA ILE A 56 9.59 -5.71 14.98
C ILE A 56 8.45 -6.62 15.42
N ARG A 57 8.72 -7.73 16.12
CA ARG A 57 7.66 -8.64 16.57
C ARG A 57 6.72 -7.98 17.58
N ILE A 58 7.26 -7.15 18.46
CA ILE A 58 6.47 -6.35 19.40
C ILE A 58 5.64 -5.31 18.65
N GLU A 59 6.23 -4.63 17.66
CA GLU A 59 5.49 -3.71 16.79
C GLU A 59 4.36 -4.41 16.06
N GLN A 60 4.58 -5.58 15.47
CA GLN A 60 3.51 -6.36 14.83
C GLN A 60 2.38 -6.70 15.82
N ALA A 61 2.70 -7.03 17.07
CA ALA A 61 1.67 -7.30 18.09
C ALA A 61 0.86 -6.03 18.41
N MET A 62 1.49 -4.86 18.49
CA MET A 62 0.80 -3.57 18.67
C MET A 62 -0.07 -3.20 17.48
N GLU A 63 0.44 -3.33 16.25
CA GLU A 63 -0.33 -3.06 15.02
C GLU A 63 -1.50 -4.04 14.88
N TYR A 64 -1.29 -5.33 15.19
CA TYR A 64 -2.36 -6.33 15.20
C TYR A 64 -3.42 -6.02 16.25
N ALA A 65 -3.04 -5.53 17.44
CA ALA A 65 -4.02 -5.12 18.45
C ALA A 65 -4.90 -3.96 17.96
N ARG A 66 -4.31 -2.93 17.33
CA ARG A 66 -5.06 -1.83 16.72
C ARG A 66 -6.02 -2.36 15.64
N TYR A 67 -5.49 -3.10 14.68
CA TYR A 67 -6.29 -3.72 13.63
C TYR A 67 -7.45 -4.56 14.19
N TYR A 68 -7.20 -5.38 15.21
CA TYR A 68 -8.21 -6.23 15.83
C TYR A 68 -9.30 -5.40 16.52
N VAL A 69 -8.94 -4.34 17.24
CA VAL A 69 -9.93 -3.42 17.84
C VAL A 69 -10.74 -2.71 16.77
N GLN A 70 -10.10 -2.24 15.69
CA GLN A 70 -10.81 -1.64 14.56
C GLN A 70 -11.81 -2.61 13.95
N ARG A 71 -11.39 -3.85 13.64
CA ARG A 71 -12.24 -4.85 12.99
C ARG A 71 -13.38 -5.34 13.89
N GLU A 72 -13.13 -5.54 15.19
CA GLU A 72 -14.11 -6.14 16.11
C GLU A 72 -15.04 -5.12 16.79
N ARG A 73 -14.69 -3.83 16.76
CA ARG A 73 -15.43 -2.76 17.46
C ARG A 73 -15.74 -1.54 16.60
N GLY A 74 -15.17 -1.41 15.41
CA GLY A 74 -15.38 -0.25 14.53
C GLY A 74 -14.68 1.03 15.00
N TYR A 75 -13.71 0.92 15.92
CA TYR A 75 -12.95 2.10 16.37
C TYR A 75 -11.84 2.46 15.37
N PRO A 76 -11.58 3.77 15.09
CA PRO A 76 -10.58 4.23 14.13
C PRO A 76 -9.14 4.12 14.68
N THR A 77 -8.77 2.94 15.14
CA THR A 77 -7.48 2.69 15.80
C THR A 77 -6.33 2.40 14.83
N LEU A 78 -6.64 2.28 13.53
CA LEU A 78 -5.67 2.16 12.45
C LEU A 78 -6.05 3.12 11.31
N GLU A 79 -5.07 3.82 10.75
CA GLU A 79 -5.30 4.73 9.64
C GLU A 79 -5.81 3.97 8.39
N PRO A 80 -6.71 4.57 7.57
CA PRO A 80 -7.25 3.93 6.37
C PRO A 80 -6.18 3.34 5.44
N ARG A 81 -5.11 4.12 5.17
CA ARG A 81 -3.97 3.71 4.33
C ARG A 81 -3.12 2.56 4.88
N LEU A 82 -3.39 2.10 6.10
CA LEU A 82 -2.74 0.97 6.76
C LEU A 82 -3.71 -0.21 6.98
N THR A 83 -5.01 -0.03 6.74
CA THR A 83 -6.04 -1.07 6.84
C THR A 83 -6.06 -1.89 5.54
N PRO A 84 -5.64 -3.18 5.56
CA PRO A 84 -5.47 -3.96 4.33
C PRO A 84 -6.72 -4.03 3.45
N GLU A 85 -7.89 -4.22 4.09
CA GLU A 85 -9.19 -4.33 3.44
C GLU A 85 -9.57 -3.02 2.74
N TRP A 86 -9.25 -1.87 3.36
CA TRP A 86 -9.55 -0.56 2.79
C TRP A 86 -8.64 -0.18 1.62
N ILE A 87 -7.35 -0.54 1.68
CA ILE A 87 -6.44 -0.35 0.55
C ILE A 87 -6.93 -1.13 -0.69
N ALA A 88 -7.57 -2.29 -0.51
CA ALA A 88 -8.19 -3.03 -1.62
C ALA A 88 -9.39 -2.28 -2.24
N HIS A 89 -10.12 -1.47 -1.46
CA HIS A 89 -11.14 -0.57 -2.01
C HIS A 89 -10.50 0.52 -2.86
N ALA A 90 -9.37 1.10 -2.41
CA ALA A 90 -8.63 2.06 -3.22
C ALA A 90 -8.12 1.45 -4.53
N LEU A 91 -7.66 0.20 -4.50
CA LEU A 91 -7.28 -0.55 -5.70
C LEU A 91 -8.46 -0.69 -6.68
N GLY A 92 -9.64 -1.08 -6.21
CA GLY A 92 -10.85 -1.18 -7.02
C GLY A 92 -11.32 0.17 -7.59
N ALA A 93 -11.24 1.23 -6.78
CA ALA A 93 -11.62 2.58 -7.16
C ALA A 93 -10.72 3.15 -8.27
N VAL A 94 -9.40 2.94 -8.17
CA VAL A 94 -8.46 3.37 -9.23
C VAL A 94 -8.67 2.60 -10.53
N PHE A 95 -9.04 1.32 -10.47
CA PHE A 95 -9.38 0.55 -11.67
C PHE A 95 -10.74 0.91 -12.27
N ALA A 96 -11.65 1.51 -11.47
CA ALA A 96 -12.95 1.96 -11.94
C ALA A 96 -12.86 3.20 -12.86
N LEU A 97 -11.79 3.98 -12.74
CA LEU A 97 -11.51 5.12 -13.63
C LEU A 97 -11.20 4.65 -15.04
N ASP A 98 -11.77 5.33 -16.03
CA ASP A 98 -11.26 5.24 -17.39
C ASP A 98 -9.93 6.01 -17.54
N PHE A 99 -9.32 5.96 -18.71
CA PHE A 99 -8.00 6.57 -18.91
C PHE A 99 -8.04 8.10 -18.91
N ASP A 100 -9.17 8.72 -19.28
CA ASP A 100 -9.29 10.18 -19.26
C ASP A 100 -9.44 10.66 -17.82
N ASP A 101 -10.30 10.01 -17.03
CA ASP A 101 -10.48 10.30 -15.61
C ASP A 101 -9.19 10.00 -14.81
N PHE A 102 -8.51 8.89 -15.11
CA PHE A 102 -7.23 8.57 -14.47
C PHE A 102 -6.18 9.65 -14.77
N ALA A 103 -6.13 10.16 -16.00
CA ALA A 103 -5.21 11.23 -16.35
C ALA A 103 -5.55 12.56 -15.66
N GLU A 104 -6.84 12.83 -15.40
CA GLU A 104 -7.28 13.98 -14.63
C GLU A 104 -6.80 13.92 -13.18
N TYR A 105 -7.00 12.79 -12.48
CA TYR A 105 -6.62 12.64 -11.08
C TYR A 105 -5.11 12.41 -10.86
N PHE A 106 -4.48 11.58 -11.68
CA PHE A 106 -3.10 11.11 -11.47
C PHE A 106 -2.10 11.76 -12.43
N GLY A 107 -2.51 12.73 -13.25
CA GLY A 107 -1.67 13.36 -14.27
C GLY A 107 -0.37 13.95 -13.75
N GLU A 108 -0.41 14.67 -12.61
CA GLU A 108 0.81 15.22 -11.99
C GLU A 108 1.73 14.13 -11.47
N TYR A 109 1.17 13.08 -10.86
CA TYR A 109 1.94 11.94 -10.38
C TYR A 109 2.59 11.17 -11.54
N ALA A 110 1.84 10.94 -12.62
CA ALA A 110 2.34 10.35 -13.85
C ALA A 110 3.47 11.21 -14.45
N HIS A 111 3.30 12.54 -14.50
CA HIS A 111 4.32 13.47 -14.99
C HIS A 111 5.59 13.40 -14.15
N GLN A 112 5.48 13.41 -12.82
CA GLN A 112 6.63 13.23 -11.93
C GLN A 112 7.34 11.91 -12.21
N TYR A 113 6.60 10.82 -12.38
CA TYR A 113 7.17 9.51 -12.69
C TYR A 113 7.88 9.50 -14.06
N HIS A 114 7.28 10.11 -15.08
CA HIS A 114 7.88 10.26 -16.41
C HIS A 114 9.18 11.07 -16.38
N SER A 115 9.25 12.13 -15.57
CA SER A 115 10.48 12.94 -15.43
C SER A 115 11.71 12.11 -15.01
N SER A 116 11.49 11.01 -14.29
CA SER A 116 12.57 10.09 -13.89
C SER A 116 12.96 9.10 -14.98
N LEU A 117 12.03 8.73 -15.86
CA LEU A 117 12.31 7.89 -17.04
C LEU A 117 12.99 8.67 -18.16
N ARG A 118 12.77 9.99 -18.20
CA ARG A 118 13.11 10.87 -19.31
C ARG A 118 13.81 12.13 -18.79
N PRO A 119 15.16 12.20 -18.85
CA PRO A 119 15.94 13.33 -18.34
C PRO A 119 15.65 14.69 -18.98
N ASN A 120 14.82 14.75 -20.03
CA ASN A 120 14.44 15.96 -20.75
C ASN A 120 13.04 16.48 -20.39
N ILE A 121 12.34 15.83 -19.47
CA ILE A 121 11.07 16.31 -18.90
C ILE A 121 11.37 16.96 -17.56
N ASP A 122 10.96 18.21 -17.39
CA ASP A 122 11.07 18.91 -16.10
C ASP A 122 10.12 18.25 -15.09
N PRO A 123 10.57 17.92 -13.86
CA PRO A 123 9.70 17.31 -12.84
C PRO A 123 8.65 18.30 -12.30
N ILE A 124 7.56 17.79 -11.73
CA ILE A 124 6.62 18.62 -10.94
C ILE A 124 7.33 19.13 -9.69
N VAL A 125 8.08 18.24 -9.03
CA VAL A 125 8.87 18.54 -7.84
C VAL A 125 10.34 18.17 -8.11
N GLU A 126 11.18 19.19 -8.05
CA GLU A 126 12.63 19.05 -8.21
C GLU A 126 13.25 18.27 -7.05
N VAL A 127 13.92 17.16 -7.38
CA VAL A 127 14.67 16.38 -6.40
C VAL A 127 15.96 17.13 -6.04
N PRO A 128 16.22 17.42 -4.75
CA PRO A 128 17.43 18.15 -4.35
C PRO A 128 18.70 17.41 -4.75
N LYS A 129 19.72 18.17 -5.19
CA LYS A 129 21.00 17.61 -5.66
C LYS A 129 21.80 16.87 -4.59
N ASP A 130 21.52 17.16 -3.32
CA ASP A 130 22.13 16.52 -2.15
C ASP A 130 21.32 15.31 -1.65
N ALA A 131 20.25 14.91 -2.34
CA ALA A 131 19.54 13.67 -2.06
C ALA A 131 20.50 12.48 -2.18
N GLY A 132 20.70 11.78 -1.06
CA GLY A 132 21.64 10.67 -0.92
C GLY A 132 21.07 9.30 -1.32
N GLY A 133 19.76 9.21 -1.55
CA GLY A 133 19.04 7.97 -1.87
C GLY A 133 17.61 7.98 -1.32
N GLY A 134 16.97 6.80 -1.30
CA GLY A 134 15.65 6.61 -0.71
C GLY A 134 14.57 7.53 -1.30
N ILE A 135 14.65 7.83 -2.60
CA ILE A 135 13.72 8.74 -3.26
C ILE A 135 12.38 8.03 -3.45
N VAL A 136 11.29 8.68 -3.05
CA VAL A 136 9.92 8.19 -3.16
C VAL A 136 9.02 9.34 -3.60
N PHE A 137 8.25 9.12 -4.65
CA PHE A 137 7.20 10.04 -5.08
C PHE A 137 5.91 9.71 -4.38
N ARG A 138 5.27 10.69 -3.73
CA ARG A 138 4.04 10.45 -2.98
C ARG A 138 2.89 11.32 -3.42
N ALA A 139 1.71 10.72 -3.44
CA ALA A 139 0.43 11.40 -3.58
C ALA A 139 -0.61 10.68 -2.71
N ASP A 140 -1.42 11.45 -2.01
CA ASP A 140 -2.53 10.95 -1.19
C ASP A 140 -3.75 10.75 -2.08
N VAL A 141 -4.46 9.65 -1.86
CA VAL A 141 -5.65 9.27 -2.63
C VAL A 141 -6.85 9.27 -1.69
N PHE A 142 -7.92 9.95 -2.09
CA PHE A 142 -9.18 10.04 -1.37
C PHE A 142 -10.29 9.42 -2.22
N LEU A 143 -10.99 8.43 -1.67
CA LEU A 143 -12.06 7.69 -2.34
C LEU A 143 -13.38 8.45 -2.21
N GLY A 144 -14.29 8.22 -3.14
CA GLY A 144 -15.69 8.63 -3.01
C GLY A 144 -16.50 7.77 -2.01
N LEU A 145 -15.89 6.71 -1.45
CA LEU A 145 -16.44 5.93 -0.36
C LEU A 145 -16.03 6.53 0.99
N ASP A 146 -16.89 6.38 2.01
CA ASP A 146 -16.58 6.82 3.38
C ASP A 146 -15.95 5.66 4.17
N PHE A 147 -14.79 5.90 4.79
CA PHE A 147 -14.16 4.92 5.67
C PHE A 147 -15.03 4.58 6.88
N GLN A 148 -15.92 5.48 7.28
CA GLN A 148 -16.89 5.19 8.34
C GLN A 148 -17.80 4.01 7.98
N ASP A 149 -18.14 3.80 6.70
CA ASP A 149 -18.94 2.64 6.28
C ASP A 149 -18.21 1.32 6.57
N TYR A 150 -16.88 1.31 6.38
CA TYR A 150 -16.03 0.17 6.77
C TYR A 150 -16.00 0.00 8.29
N LEU A 151 -15.81 1.08 9.05
CA LEU A 151 -15.79 1.00 10.52
C LEU A 151 -17.11 0.50 11.10
N ASP A 152 -18.23 0.91 10.52
CA ASP A 152 -19.57 0.50 10.96
C ASP A 152 -19.85 -0.97 10.63
N ASN A 153 -19.34 -1.48 9.50
CA ASN A 153 -19.60 -2.85 9.03
C ASN A 153 -18.37 -3.53 8.39
N PRO A 154 -17.30 -3.85 9.15
CA PRO A 154 -16.06 -4.39 8.58
C PRO A 154 -16.23 -5.71 7.82
N GLU A 155 -17.14 -6.58 8.26
CA GLU A 155 -17.40 -7.88 7.60
C GLU A 155 -18.10 -7.72 6.25
N GLU A 156 -19.06 -6.79 6.13
CA GLU A 156 -19.77 -6.51 4.86
C GLU A 156 -18.87 -5.79 3.86
N MET A 157 -17.89 -5.06 4.39
CA MET A 157 -16.88 -4.33 3.63
C MET A 157 -15.59 -5.15 3.46
N ASP A 158 -15.57 -6.45 3.79
CA ASP A 158 -14.38 -7.29 3.57
C ASP A 158 -14.25 -7.66 2.07
N PRO A 159 -13.20 -7.20 1.38
CA PRO A 159 -13.01 -7.46 -0.05
C PRO A 159 -12.82 -8.95 -0.36
N LEU A 160 -12.40 -9.76 0.62
CA LEU A 160 -12.18 -11.20 0.41
C LEU A 160 -13.44 -11.95 0.03
N THR A 161 -14.61 -11.42 0.40
CA THR A 161 -15.91 -11.97 -0.04
C THR A 161 -16.10 -11.94 -1.56
N HIS A 162 -15.35 -11.07 -2.27
CA HIS A 162 -15.40 -10.92 -3.72
C HIS A 162 -14.20 -11.55 -4.45
N VAL A 163 -13.05 -11.66 -3.78
CA VAL A 163 -11.77 -11.98 -4.46
C VAL A 163 -11.14 -13.31 -4.08
N GLU A 164 -11.72 -14.07 -3.14
CA GLU A 164 -11.16 -15.34 -2.70
C GLU A 164 -10.93 -16.32 -3.88
N GLY A 165 -9.71 -16.86 -3.98
CA GLY A 165 -9.29 -17.76 -5.05
C GLY A 165 -8.96 -17.09 -6.39
N ILE A 166 -9.09 -15.76 -6.52
CA ILE A 166 -8.69 -15.02 -7.71
C ILE A 166 -7.18 -14.73 -7.66
N THR A 167 -6.43 -15.30 -8.60
CA THR A 167 -4.97 -15.12 -8.69
C THR A 167 -4.52 -14.39 -9.95
N ASN A 168 -5.44 -14.15 -10.90
CA ASN A 168 -5.20 -13.33 -12.08
C ASN A 168 -5.36 -11.86 -11.73
N ASP A 169 -4.34 -11.05 -12.07
CA ASP A 169 -4.30 -9.61 -11.77
C ASP A 169 -5.53 -8.85 -12.33
N TYR A 170 -5.95 -9.14 -13.56
CA TYR A 170 -7.07 -8.46 -14.20
C TYR A 170 -8.42 -8.85 -13.58
N ASP A 171 -8.62 -10.15 -13.34
CA ASP A 171 -9.85 -10.63 -12.70
C ASP A 171 -9.98 -10.08 -11.27
N LEU A 172 -8.85 -9.97 -10.56
CA LEU A 172 -8.80 -9.40 -9.21
C LEU A 172 -9.26 -7.94 -9.20
N VAL A 173 -8.65 -7.09 -10.03
CA VAL A 173 -9.03 -5.67 -10.07
C VAL A 173 -10.43 -5.47 -10.64
N THR A 174 -10.91 -6.36 -11.51
CA THR A 174 -12.29 -6.34 -12.02
C THR A 174 -13.30 -6.62 -10.91
N ALA A 175 -13.08 -7.68 -10.12
CA ALA A 175 -13.94 -7.99 -8.97
C ALA A 175 -13.96 -6.85 -7.94
N LEU A 176 -12.80 -6.26 -7.64
CA LEU A 176 -12.71 -5.10 -6.72
C LEU A 176 -13.40 -3.86 -7.29
N ARG A 177 -13.31 -3.61 -8.59
CA ARG A 177 -14.05 -2.52 -9.25
C ARG A 177 -15.56 -2.72 -9.15
N GLU A 178 -16.06 -3.92 -9.42
CA GLU A 178 -17.48 -4.24 -9.29
C GLU A 178 -17.95 -4.00 -7.85
N MET A 179 -17.21 -4.54 -6.89
CA MET A 179 -17.41 -4.34 -5.45
C MET A 179 -17.52 -2.85 -5.07
N VAL A 180 -16.60 -2.00 -5.54
CA VAL A 180 -16.62 -0.56 -5.27
C VAL A 180 -17.79 0.12 -5.98
N THR A 181 -18.01 -0.18 -7.25
CA THR A 181 -19.04 0.47 -8.07
C THR A 181 -20.45 0.21 -7.54
N GLU A 182 -20.71 -0.98 -7.01
CA GLU A 182 -21.99 -1.33 -6.38
C GLU A 182 -22.27 -0.56 -5.09
N ARG A 183 -21.23 -0.07 -4.40
CA ARG A 183 -21.32 0.65 -3.14
C ARG A 183 -21.36 2.17 -3.31
N LEU A 184 -20.92 2.68 -4.45
CA LEU A 184 -20.94 4.11 -4.71
C LEU A 184 -22.37 4.66 -4.79
N GLU A 185 -22.59 5.81 -4.16
CA GLU A 185 -23.84 6.54 -4.33
C GLU A 185 -24.02 7.02 -5.77
N ALA A 186 -25.27 7.09 -6.22
CA ALA A 186 -25.58 7.51 -7.58
C ALA A 186 -25.09 8.94 -7.86
N GLY A 187 -24.13 9.08 -8.77
CA GLY A 187 -23.53 10.37 -9.15
C GLY A 187 -22.22 10.68 -8.43
N THR A 188 -21.74 9.80 -7.55
CA THR A 188 -20.44 9.90 -6.89
C THR A 188 -19.39 9.13 -7.69
N GLY A 189 -18.25 9.76 -7.97
CA GLY A 189 -17.10 9.11 -8.61
C GLY A 189 -16.34 8.19 -7.62
N PRO A 190 -15.58 7.20 -8.11
CA PRO A 190 -14.82 6.30 -7.24
C PRO A 190 -13.68 7.01 -6.49
N ILE A 191 -13.15 8.09 -7.06
CA ILE A 191 -12.11 8.94 -6.48
C ILE A 191 -12.70 10.33 -6.24
N GLU A 192 -12.48 10.86 -5.04
CA GLU A 192 -12.90 12.20 -4.65
C GLU A 192 -11.81 13.23 -4.94
N ASP A 193 -10.56 12.92 -4.56
CA ASP A 193 -9.41 13.81 -4.72
C ASP A 193 -8.09 13.02 -4.77
N VAL A 194 -7.08 13.59 -5.39
CA VAL A 194 -5.69 13.12 -5.33
C VAL A 194 -4.80 14.33 -5.05
N SER A 195 -3.98 14.25 -4.00
CA SER A 195 -3.12 15.38 -3.64
C SER A 195 -2.09 15.67 -4.73
N ALA A 196 -1.59 16.92 -4.75
CA ALA A 196 -0.36 17.24 -5.45
C ALA A 196 0.80 16.32 -4.98
N VAL A 197 1.83 16.19 -5.81
CA VAL A 197 2.96 15.29 -5.54
C VAL A 197 3.94 15.93 -4.55
N ASP A 198 4.47 15.14 -3.62
CA ASP A 198 5.70 15.45 -2.90
C ASP A 198 6.78 14.40 -3.14
N VAL A 199 8.02 14.72 -2.77
CA VAL A 199 9.16 13.81 -2.85
C VAL A 199 9.78 13.64 -1.47
N LEU A 200 9.73 12.41 -0.97
CA LEU A 200 10.52 11.97 0.18
C LEU A 200 11.90 11.53 -0.32
N TYR A 201 12.96 11.89 0.39
CA TYR A 201 14.32 11.49 0.10
C TYR A 201 15.17 11.41 1.37
N GLN A 202 16.26 10.67 1.30
CA GLN A 202 17.21 10.53 2.40
C GLN A 202 18.44 11.42 2.19
N THR A 203 18.95 12.00 3.27
CA THR A 203 20.23 12.72 3.30
C THR A 203 21.14 12.15 4.37
N LYS A 204 22.46 12.37 4.22
CA LYS A 204 23.43 12.02 5.28
C LYS A 204 23.52 13.16 6.29
N GLY A 205 23.06 12.90 7.50
CA GLY A 205 23.17 13.78 8.65
C GLY A 205 24.56 13.73 9.32
N PHE A 206 24.70 14.51 10.39
CA PHE A 206 25.95 14.60 11.14
C PHE A 206 26.30 13.26 11.81
N GLY A 207 27.53 12.79 11.64
CA GLY A 207 27.97 11.50 12.19
C GLY A 207 27.55 10.27 11.37
N GLY A 208 27.00 10.46 10.16
CA GLY A 208 26.61 9.36 9.27
C GLY A 208 25.20 8.84 9.51
N THR A 209 24.38 9.55 10.30
CA THR A 209 22.95 9.27 10.43
C THR A 209 22.23 9.47 9.09
N VAL A 210 21.18 8.71 8.86
CA VAL A 210 20.28 8.90 7.71
C VAL A 210 19.12 9.77 8.19
N GLU A 211 18.87 10.90 7.51
CA GLU A 211 17.76 11.80 7.78
C GLU A 211 16.79 11.79 6.60
N GLU A 212 15.51 11.59 6.87
CA GLU A 212 14.44 11.70 5.88
C GLU A 212 13.96 13.14 5.75
N LYS A 213 13.81 13.60 4.51
CA LYS A 213 13.37 14.95 4.17
C LYS A 213 12.31 14.89 3.09
N THR A 214 11.42 15.88 3.09
CA THR A 214 10.38 16.04 2.08
C THR A 214 10.56 17.37 1.36
N VAL A 215 10.33 17.38 0.05
CA VAL A 215 10.19 18.58 -0.77
C VAL A 215 8.89 18.50 -1.55
N GLY A 216 8.27 19.64 -1.84
CA GLY A 216 6.89 19.70 -2.33
C GLY A 216 5.89 19.68 -1.18
N GLU A 217 4.63 19.89 -1.50
CA GLU A 217 3.52 19.92 -0.55
C GLU A 217 2.36 19.12 -1.16
N ARG A 218 1.89 18.08 -0.45
CA ARG A 218 0.70 17.30 -0.82
C ARG A 218 -0.55 18.13 -0.55
N THR A 219 -0.81 19.15 -1.37
CA THR A 219 -2.02 19.96 -1.26
C THR A 219 -3.24 19.17 -1.74
N HIS A 220 -4.28 19.10 -0.92
CA HIS A 220 -5.56 18.46 -1.21
C HIS A 220 -6.70 19.24 -0.55
N THR A 221 -7.94 18.94 -0.93
CA THR A 221 -9.13 19.63 -0.42
C THR A 221 -9.75 18.96 0.80
N GLN A 222 -9.34 17.73 1.08
CA GLN A 222 -9.95 16.85 2.07
C GLN A 222 -9.48 17.14 3.50
N ASN A 223 -10.39 17.12 4.47
CA ASN A 223 -10.09 17.29 5.91
C ASN A 223 -10.23 15.96 6.67
N ARG A 224 -9.61 14.91 6.13
CA ARG A 224 -9.58 13.55 6.68
C ARG A 224 -8.25 12.88 6.30
N PRO A 225 -7.84 11.81 6.97
CA PRO A 225 -6.71 11.00 6.52
C PRO A 225 -6.95 10.45 5.10
N ALA A 226 -5.87 10.26 4.35
CA ALA A 226 -5.91 9.65 3.03
C ALA A 226 -6.31 8.17 3.12
N ASP A 227 -7.09 7.70 2.14
CA ASP A 227 -7.55 6.32 2.05
C ASP A 227 -6.44 5.39 1.57
N ALA A 228 -5.59 5.90 0.68
CA ALA A 228 -4.35 5.28 0.27
C ALA A 228 -3.30 6.36 -0.03
N GLN A 229 -2.05 5.94 -0.17
CA GLN A 229 -0.97 6.84 -0.55
C GLN A 229 -0.11 6.14 -1.60
N LEU A 230 0.00 6.72 -2.79
CA LEU A 230 1.03 6.29 -3.72
C LEU A 230 2.40 6.65 -3.15
N GLN A 231 3.35 5.73 -3.24
CA GLN A 231 4.71 5.89 -2.72
C GLN A 231 5.70 5.09 -3.58
N MET A 232 5.69 5.33 -4.88
CA MET A 232 6.56 4.61 -5.80
C MET A 232 7.95 5.22 -5.82
N THR A 233 8.97 4.36 -5.88
CA THR A 233 10.33 4.82 -6.13
C THR A 233 10.53 5.15 -7.61
N PRO A 234 11.42 6.10 -7.94
CA PRO A 234 11.79 6.37 -9.32
C PRO A 234 12.31 5.10 -10.00
N PRO A 235 11.94 4.85 -11.26
CA PRO A 235 12.44 3.71 -12.00
C PRO A 235 13.96 3.82 -12.19
N GLN A 236 14.65 2.69 -12.12
CA GLN A 236 16.12 2.62 -12.29
C GLN A 236 16.55 2.53 -13.76
N THR A 237 15.67 2.94 -14.68
CA THR A 237 15.87 2.85 -16.12
C THR A 237 15.41 4.13 -16.81
N THR A 238 15.83 4.32 -18.06
CA THR A 238 15.37 5.41 -18.91
C THR A 238 14.69 4.86 -20.16
N LEU A 239 13.73 5.61 -20.67
CA LEU A 239 12.97 5.25 -21.87
C LEU A 239 12.98 6.39 -22.88
N GLU A 240 12.89 6.05 -24.16
CA GLU A 240 12.82 7.02 -25.26
C GLU A 240 11.42 7.63 -25.43
N GLN A 241 10.39 6.93 -24.95
CA GLN A 241 8.98 7.30 -25.08
C GLN A 241 8.31 7.33 -23.70
N ASP A 242 7.25 8.13 -23.60
CA ASP A 242 6.42 8.14 -22.39
C ASP A 242 5.66 6.83 -22.33
N LEU A 243 5.47 6.33 -21.11
CA LEU A 243 4.50 5.28 -20.85
C LEU A 243 3.09 5.82 -21.18
N SER A 244 2.24 4.99 -21.76
CA SER A 244 0.83 5.35 -21.91
C SER A 244 0.16 5.47 -20.54
N THR A 245 -0.97 6.18 -20.49
CA THR A 245 -1.83 6.25 -19.31
C THR A 245 -2.19 4.87 -18.77
N GLU A 246 -2.52 3.93 -19.67
CA GLU A 246 -2.80 2.53 -19.33
C GLU A 246 -1.64 1.85 -18.58
N ILE A 247 -0.40 2.09 -19.01
CA ILE A 247 0.77 1.50 -18.34
C ILE A 247 0.95 2.11 -16.95
N ILE A 248 0.80 3.43 -16.81
CA ILE A 248 0.92 4.12 -15.52
C ILE A 248 -0.16 3.63 -14.56
N GLN A 249 -1.42 3.54 -15.02
CA GLN A 249 -2.51 2.98 -14.22
C GLN A 249 -2.16 1.55 -13.78
N GLY A 250 -1.66 0.69 -14.69
CA GLY A 250 -1.20 -0.66 -14.34
C GLY A 250 -0.09 -0.69 -13.26
N LEU A 251 0.85 0.26 -13.29
CA LEU A 251 1.88 0.39 -12.25
C LEU A 251 1.30 0.82 -10.90
N VAL A 252 0.34 1.76 -10.91
CA VAL A 252 -0.38 2.20 -9.71
C VAL A 252 -1.16 1.04 -9.10
N LEU A 253 -1.90 0.28 -9.91
CA LEU A 253 -2.65 -0.90 -9.45
C LEU A 253 -1.72 -1.96 -8.86
N HIS A 254 -0.59 -2.23 -9.52
CA HIS A 254 0.41 -3.16 -8.99
C HIS A 254 0.96 -2.68 -7.63
N HIS A 255 1.28 -1.40 -7.52
CA HIS A 255 1.77 -0.81 -6.29
C HIS A 255 0.74 -0.91 -5.15
N LEU A 256 -0.51 -0.54 -5.39
CA LEU A 256 -1.59 -0.67 -4.40
C LEU A 256 -1.83 -2.14 -4.00
N THR A 257 -1.74 -3.09 -4.93
CA THR A 257 -1.80 -4.53 -4.60
C THR A 257 -0.66 -4.93 -3.65
N CYS A 258 0.55 -4.43 -3.89
CA CYS A 258 1.69 -4.64 -2.97
C CYS A 258 1.48 -3.95 -1.61
N GLN A 259 0.74 -2.84 -1.55
CA GLN A 259 0.40 -2.19 -0.29
C GLN A 259 -0.58 -3.02 0.54
N VAL A 260 -1.59 -3.64 -0.07
CA VAL A 260 -2.48 -4.59 0.63
C VAL A 260 -1.67 -5.71 1.26
N ARG A 261 -0.74 -6.31 0.50
CA ARG A 261 0.20 -7.32 1.01
C ARG A 261 0.99 -6.80 2.22
N ASP A 262 1.59 -5.63 2.08
CA ASP A 262 2.45 -5.05 3.10
C ASP A 262 1.68 -4.69 4.37
N ALA A 263 0.43 -4.24 4.23
CA ALA A 263 -0.46 -3.99 5.36
C ALA A 263 -0.68 -5.27 6.17
N TYR A 264 -0.99 -6.41 5.54
CA TYR A 264 -1.09 -7.70 6.25
C TYR A 264 0.23 -8.13 6.91
N LEU A 265 1.36 -7.99 6.21
CA LEU A 265 2.67 -8.38 6.74
C LEU A 265 3.11 -7.53 7.95
N ARG A 266 2.75 -6.24 7.98
CA ARG A 266 2.93 -5.35 9.15
C ARG A 266 2.14 -5.81 10.37
N LEU A 267 1.00 -6.47 10.16
CA LEU A 267 0.20 -7.10 11.22
C LEU A 267 0.77 -8.47 11.64
N GLY A 268 1.83 -8.96 10.99
CA GLY A 268 2.33 -10.33 11.18
C GLY A 268 1.34 -11.39 10.72
N ILE A 269 0.47 -11.05 9.76
CA ILE A 269 -0.50 -11.97 9.14
C ILE A 269 0.00 -12.32 7.74
N GLU A 270 -0.13 -13.59 7.36
CA GLU A 270 0.10 -14.00 5.97
C GLU A 270 -0.98 -13.39 5.08
N PRO A 271 -0.64 -12.61 4.04
CA PRO A 271 -1.63 -12.02 3.15
C PRO A 271 -2.52 -13.08 2.50
N PRO A 272 -3.79 -12.78 2.23
CA PRO A 272 -4.65 -13.63 1.40
C PRO A 272 -4.04 -13.85 0.01
N GLU A 273 -4.25 -15.03 -0.56
CA GLU A 273 -3.66 -15.45 -1.86
C GLU A 273 -3.78 -14.41 -2.99
N PRO A 274 -4.93 -13.72 -3.18
CA PRO A 274 -5.06 -12.71 -4.22
C PRO A 274 -4.08 -11.54 -4.11
N PHE A 275 -3.56 -11.27 -2.92
CA PHE A 275 -2.63 -10.17 -2.66
C PHE A 275 -1.18 -10.63 -2.49
N ARG A 276 -0.86 -11.92 -2.64
CA ARG A 276 0.52 -12.45 -2.55
C ARG A 276 1.31 -12.16 -3.83
N ILE A 277 1.60 -10.90 -4.09
CA ILE A 277 2.38 -10.44 -5.25
C ILE A 277 3.73 -9.86 -4.80
N LEU A 278 4.78 -9.95 -5.62
CA LEU A 278 6.10 -9.38 -5.35
C LEU A 278 6.23 -7.97 -5.93
N GLY A 279 6.94 -7.08 -5.23
CA GLY A 279 7.14 -5.68 -5.64
C GLY A 279 7.07 -4.71 -4.48
N GLN A 280 7.42 -3.44 -4.72
CA GLN A 280 7.41 -2.41 -3.68
C GLN A 280 5.99 -1.91 -3.40
N GLY A 281 5.55 -2.03 -2.14
CA GLY A 281 4.28 -1.50 -1.64
C GLY A 281 4.52 -0.35 -0.67
N LEU A 282 4.39 -0.62 0.63
CA LEU A 282 4.59 0.39 1.66
C LEU A 282 6.09 0.75 1.78
N TYR A 283 6.45 2.03 1.79
CA TYR A 283 7.85 2.48 1.88
C TYR A 283 8.51 2.02 3.18
N GLU A 284 7.86 2.27 4.31
CA GLU A 284 8.34 1.84 5.64
C GLU A 284 8.55 0.32 5.70
N GLN A 285 7.65 -0.44 5.08
CA GLN A 285 7.77 -1.89 5.02
C GLN A 285 8.91 -2.34 4.10
N THR A 286 9.15 -1.62 3.00
CA THR A 286 10.30 -1.85 2.12
C THR A 286 11.61 -1.66 2.86
N ILE A 287 11.73 -0.65 3.73
CA ILE A 287 12.89 -0.49 4.62
C ILE A 287 13.03 -1.70 5.53
N ARG A 288 11.95 -2.15 6.17
CA ARG A 288 11.99 -3.32 7.07
C ARG A 288 12.52 -4.57 6.35
N TYR A 289 12.07 -4.83 5.12
CA TYR A 289 12.57 -5.95 4.30
C TYR A 289 14.07 -5.88 3.99
N GLN A 290 14.67 -4.68 4.00
CA GLN A 290 16.09 -4.49 3.66
C GLN A 290 17.00 -4.58 4.88
N HIS A 291 16.45 -4.42 6.09
CA HIS A 291 17.23 -4.20 7.30
C HIS A 291 17.01 -5.23 8.39
N THR A 292 16.03 -6.13 8.26
CA THR A 292 15.78 -7.18 9.26
C THR A 292 15.59 -8.55 8.64
N ASP A 293 15.84 -9.59 9.43
CA ASP A 293 15.73 -10.99 8.99
C ASP A 293 14.33 -11.57 9.29
N VAL A 294 13.39 -10.74 9.77
CA VAL A 294 12.02 -11.14 10.08
C VAL A 294 11.21 -11.49 8.82
N TYR A 295 11.55 -10.88 7.69
CA TYR A 295 10.77 -10.97 6.46
C TYR A 295 11.59 -11.54 5.31
N GLU A 296 10.94 -12.32 4.46
CA GLU A 296 11.43 -12.61 3.11
C GLU A 296 11.47 -11.32 2.27
N PRO A 297 12.26 -11.25 1.18
CA PRO A 297 12.44 -10.03 0.40
C PRO A 297 11.27 -9.76 -0.57
N TYR A 298 10.06 -9.57 -0.04
CA TYR A 298 8.82 -9.38 -0.84
C TYR A 298 8.85 -8.16 -1.78
N HIS A 299 9.68 -7.16 -1.46
CA HIS A 299 9.89 -5.99 -2.32
C HIS A 299 10.67 -6.31 -3.60
N LEU A 300 11.42 -7.42 -3.62
CA LEU A 300 12.13 -7.89 -4.80
C LEU A 300 11.19 -8.73 -5.65
N THR A 301 10.86 -8.18 -6.80
CA THR A 301 9.97 -8.74 -7.82
C THR A 301 10.47 -10.00 -8.51
N ASP A 302 11.77 -10.26 -8.45
CA ASP A 302 12.43 -11.45 -8.98
C ASP A 302 12.79 -12.47 -7.89
N ALA A 303 12.41 -12.21 -6.63
CA ALA A 303 12.55 -13.18 -5.57
C ALA A 303 11.75 -14.46 -5.85
N GLU A 304 12.24 -15.57 -5.32
CA GLU A 304 11.56 -16.87 -5.38
C GLU A 304 10.97 -17.18 -4.00
N ILE A 305 9.78 -16.64 -3.72
CA ILE A 305 9.08 -16.85 -2.45
C ILE A 305 7.86 -17.73 -2.68
N ALA A 306 7.75 -18.82 -1.92
CA ALA A 306 6.68 -19.81 -2.09
C ALA A 306 5.31 -19.17 -1.88
N GLY A 307 4.39 -19.37 -2.84
CA GLY A 307 3.04 -18.82 -2.77
C GLY A 307 2.92 -17.36 -3.22
N TYR A 308 4.02 -16.71 -3.61
CA TYR A 308 4.01 -15.34 -4.11
C TYR A 308 4.23 -15.28 -5.63
N ARG A 309 3.43 -14.46 -6.30
CA ARG A 309 3.50 -14.27 -7.75
C ARG A 309 4.38 -13.08 -8.12
N GLN A 310 5.18 -13.24 -9.16
CA GLN A 310 5.90 -12.14 -9.78
C GLN A 310 4.93 -11.18 -10.47
N PRO A 311 5.28 -9.90 -10.63
CA PRO A 311 4.47 -8.95 -11.36
C PRO A 311 4.21 -9.42 -12.78
N GLY A 312 2.95 -9.35 -13.17
CA GLY A 312 2.51 -9.76 -14.48
C GLY A 312 1.05 -9.46 -14.69
N PHE A 313 0.71 -8.18 -14.83
CA PHE A 313 -0.58 -7.77 -15.37
C PHE A 313 -0.73 -8.39 -16.76
N ASN A 314 -1.42 -9.51 -16.81
CA ASN A 314 -1.95 -10.08 -18.03
C ASN A 314 -3.34 -9.46 -18.13
N THR A 315 -3.48 -8.41 -18.93
CA THR A 315 -4.76 -7.73 -19.21
C THR A 315 -5.65 -8.66 -20.02
N GLY A 316 -6.13 -9.75 -19.40
CA GLY A 316 -7.00 -10.74 -20.01
C GLY A 316 -8.06 -10.03 -20.83
N ALA A 317 -8.01 -10.22 -22.16
CA ALA A 317 -8.80 -9.54 -23.19
C ALA A 317 -8.33 -8.15 -23.67
N ILE A 318 -7.26 -8.14 -24.49
CA ILE A 318 -7.29 -7.40 -25.77
C ILE A 318 -7.55 -8.43 -26.89
N GLU A 319 -8.67 -9.14 -26.81
CA GLU A 319 -9.22 -9.93 -27.91
C GLU A 319 -10.74 -9.70 -28.01
N SER A 320 -11.19 -8.46 -27.98
CA SER A 320 -12.52 -8.12 -28.49
C SER A 320 -12.54 -6.68 -28.99
N GLY A 321 -12.15 -6.49 -30.26
CA GLY A 321 -12.27 -5.19 -30.93
C GLY A 321 -11.31 -4.95 -32.08
N ALA A 322 -11.36 -5.80 -33.11
CA ALA A 322 -10.95 -5.46 -34.48
C ALA A 322 -9.64 -4.68 -34.69
N HIS A 323 -8.50 -5.19 -34.24
CA HIS A 323 -7.25 -5.00 -34.96
C HIS A 323 -6.46 -6.31 -35.03
N SER A 324 -6.28 -6.80 -36.25
CA SER A 324 -5.41 -7.92 -36.57
C SER A 324 -3.96 -7.57 -36.21
N GLY A 325 -3.46 -8.06 -35.08
CA GLY A 325 -2.05 -7.93 -34.72
C GLY A 325 -1.72 -8.44 -33.31
N LEU A 326 -1.06 -9.59 -33.22
CA LEU A 326 -0.52 -10.25 -32.01
C LEU A 326 0.63 -9.46 -31.31
N SER A 327 0.54 -8.13 -31.22
CA SER A 327 1.69 -7.26 -30.94
C SER A 327 1.67 -6.58 -29.56
N GLU A 328 0.52 -6.16 -29.02
CA GLU A 328 0.49 -5.25 -27.85
C GLU A 328 0.33 -5.95 -26.48
N ALA A 329 -0.31 -7.12 -26.42
CA ALA A 329 -0.39 -7.87 -25.15
C ALA A 329 0.97 -8.45 -24.70
N LYS A 330 1.94 -8.60 -25.63
CA LYS A 330 3.33 -8.94 -25.30
C LYS A 330 4.13 -7.75 -24.75
N THR A 331 3.62 -6.52 -24.85
CA THR A 331 4.36 -5.31 -24.47
C THR A 331 4.06 -4.80 -23.06
N LEU A 332 2.83 -4.87 -22.51
CA LEU A 332 2.56 -4.32 -21.17
C LEU A 332 3.34 -5.05 -20.06
N ARG A 333 3.27 -6.38 -20.01
CA ARG A 333 4.08 -7.19 -19.07
C ARG A 333 5.58 -6.95 -19.26
N GLY A 334 6.05 -6.88 -20.51
CA GLY A 334 7.46 -6.65 -20.81
C GLY A 334 7.93 -5.24 -20.43
N LEU A 335 7.06 -4.24 -20.59
CA LEU A 335 7.35 -2.84 -20.28
C LEU A 335 7.25 -2.59 -18.77
N ILE A 336 6.27 -3.15 -18.07
CA ILE A 336 6.20 -3.17 -16.61
C ILE A 336 7.47 -3.85 -16.06
N LYS A 337 7.86 -5.00 -16.62
CA LYS A 337 9.13 -5.65 -16.26
C LYS A 337 10.33 -4.74 -16.53
N ARG A 338 10.37 -4.02 -17.65
CA ARG A 338 11.48 -3.11 -17.95
C ARG A 338 11.53 -1.91 -17.01
N VAL A 339 10.38 -1.29 -16.73
CA VAL A 339 10.24 -0.13 -15.84
C VAL A 339 10.63 -0.52 -14.42
N LEU A 340 10.16 -1.68 -13.95
CA LEU A 340 10.44 -2.16 -12.60
C LEU A 340 11.84 -2.79 -12.46
N PHE A 341 12.41 -3.43 -13.50
CA PHE A 341 13.64 -4.25 -13.42
C PHE A 341 14.82 -3.76 -14.26
N GLY A 342 14.66 -2.71 -15.06
CA GLY A 342 15.71 -2.18 -15.93
C GLY A 342 16.30 -3.19 -16.94
N ARG A 343 15.60 -4.30 -17.23
CA ARG A 343 16.01 -5.36 -18.17
C ARG A 343 15.05 -5.51 -19.35
#